data_AF-A0AAV2S653-F1
#
_entry.id   AF-A0AAV2S653-F1
#
_cell.length_a   1.000
_cell.length_b   1.000
_cell.length_c   1.000
_cell.angle_alpha   90.00
_cell.angle_beta   90.00
_cell.angle_gamma   90.00
#
_symmetry.space_group_name_H-M   'P 1'
#
loop_
_entity.id
_entity.type
_entity.pdbx_description
1 polymer ?
#
loop_
_entity_poly.entity_id
_entity_poly.type
_entity_poly.pdbx_seq_one_letter_code
_entity_poly.pdbx_strand_id
1 'polypeptide(L)'
;DDDLPKSESEDSAIASERRNLFPQTRPARHHFFSECESDSTTFKNNEKFSERMQRKSRPSHILGEIDHREMLKVLEEERQRENQQCDTKKKITGGSVLGKMHLELAKYHELNRFVEDNQEYDREAALYHVEASARCGDLQAMLTLARLHLSLPHDILPDVELPESRCDLGLAFDFVLTASEAGDRWAMVYAARAFDTGYGLPADRNSDWSKAVKWYDSVVTHIDVDEDGDYDSTMDDPAYVLVARQAVMYLDGGHGLQKDPTTAAEKFEYAAELATEAMKGKLASKYYMQAEEAWGQVED
;
A
#
# COMPACT_ATOMS: atom_id res chain seq x y z
N ASP A 1 -47.97 -48.21 -31.54
CA ASP A 1 -46.72 -48.38 -30.77
C ASP A 1 -46.24 -47.03 -30.23
N ASP A 2 -47.18 -46.35 -29.56
CA ASP A 2 -47.19 -46.09 -28.12
C ASP A 2 -46.00 -45.39 -27.45
N ASP A 3 -46.36 -44.20 -26.95
CA ASP A 3 -46.22 -43.73 -25.57
C ASP A 3 -44.90 -43.10 -25.06
N LEU A 4 -44.95 -41.76 -24.98
CA LEU A 4 -44.54 -40.98 -23.79
C LEU A 4 -45.54 -41.28 -22.63
N PRO A 5 -45.31 -41.01 -21.31
CA PRO A 5 -44.49 -39.91 -20.74
C PRO A 5 -43.90 -40.08 -19.29
N LYS A 6 -43.31 -38.99 -18.77
CA LYS A 6 -43.32 -38.44 -17.36
C LYS A 6 -42.54 -39.05 -16.17
N SER A 7 -41.70 -38.16 -15.59
CA SER A 7 -41.48 -37.77 -14.18
C SER A 7 -42.00 -38.63 -13.02
N GLU A 8 -41.19 -38.83 -11.97
CA GLU A 8 -41.31 -38.18 -10.65
C GLU A 8 -40.28 -38.70 -9.63
N SER A 9 -40.13 -37.91 -8.57
CA SER A 9 -39.30 -37.98 -7.37
C SER A 9 -39.46 -39.23 -6.51
N GLU A 10 -38.46 -39.50 -5.66
CA GLU A 10 -38.57 -39.68 -4.19
C GLU A 10 -37.34 -40.46 -3.69
N ASP A 11 -36.58 -39.89 -2.75
CA ASP A 11 -35.62 -40.67 -1.98
C ASP A 11 -35.77 -40.39 -0.48
N SER A 12 -35.58 -41.47 0.25
CA SER A 12 -36.41 -41.93 1.35
C SER A 12 -36.08 -41.36 2.74
N ALA A 13 -37.13 -41.12 3.51
CA ALA A 13 -37.09 -40.96 4.96
C ALA A 13 -37.09 -42.34 5.64
N ILE A 14 -36.22 -42.56 6.63
CA ILE A 14 -36.46 -43.59 7.65
C ILE A 14 -36.23 -42.99 9.03
N ALA A 15 -37.35 -42.85 9.73
CA ALA A 15 -37.45 -42.38 11.09
C ALA A 15 -37.16 -43.49 12.11
N SER A 16 -36.71 -43.01 13.26
CA SER A 16 -36.40 -43.69 14.51
C SER A 16 -37.54 -44.50 15.12
N GLU A 17 -37.23 -45.65 15.73
CA GLU A 17 -37.93 -46.10 16.95
C GLU A 17 -37.12 -47.07 17.84
N ARG A 18 -36.90 -46.62 19.09
CA ARG A 18 -36.79 -47.29 20.40
C ARG A 18 -36.17 -48.70 20.52
N ARG A 19 -35.18 -48.81 21.43
CA ARG A 19 -35.26 -49.67 22.64
C ARG A 19 -34.16 -49.34 23.67
N ASN A 20 -34.57 -48.90 24.86
CA ASN A 20 -33.80 -48.93 26.10
C ASN A 20 -33.64 -50.38 26.59
N LEU A 21 -32.49 -50.74 27.17
CA LEU A 21 -32.31 -51.81 28.17
C LEU A 21 -30.94 -51.71 28.88
N PHE A 22 -30.92 -50.99 30.02
CA PHE A 22 -30.25 -51.32 31.30
C PHE A 22 -28.70 -51.37 31.46
N PRO A 23 -28.19 -51.23 32.72
CA PRO A 23 -27.12 -50.29 33.07
C PRO A 23 -25.85 -50.96 33.58
N GLN A 24 -24.70 -50.26 33.58
CA GLN A 24 -23.59 -50.62 34.46
C GLN A 24 -22.85 -49.40 35.02
N THR A 25 -22.84 -49.36 36.34
CA THR A 25 -22.05 -48.52 37.23
C THR A 25 -20.56 -48.82 37.09
N ARG A 26 -19.69 -47.79 37.15
CA ARG A 26 -18.26 -47.94 37.42
C ARG A 26 -17.77 -46.90 38.44
N PRO A 27 -16.80 -47.27 39.30
CA PRO A 27 -16.60 -46.66 40.61
C PRO A 27 -15.73 -45.38 40.60
N ALA A 28 -15.95 -44.53 41.60
CA ALA A 28 -15.15 -43.34 41.85
C ALA A 28 -13.69 -43.70 42.21
N ARG A 29 -12.73 -43.16 41.46
CA ARG A 29 -11.31 -43.22 41.81
C ARG A 29 -11.00 -42.16 42.86
N HIS A 30 -10.59 -42.61 44.04
CA HIS A 30 -9.97 -41.77 45.06
C HIS A 30 -8.62 -41.25 44.55
N HIS A 31 -8.48 -39.93 44.46
CA HIS A 31 -7.18 -39.28 44.28
C HIS A 31 -6.50 -39.14 45.63
N PHE A 32 -5.31 -39.73 45.76
CA PHE A 32 -4.36 -39.46 46.85
C PHE A 32 -3.80 -38.05 46.66
N PHE A 33 -3.94 -37.19 47.67
CA PHE A 33 -3.21 -35.93 47.74
C PHE A 33 -1.80 -36.22 48.27
N SER A 34 -0.79 -35.92 47.45
CA SER A 34 0.60 -35.85 47.87
C SER A 34 0.85 -34.44 48.40
N GLU A 35 1.17 -34.32 49.68
CA GLU A 35 1.57 -33.06 50.29
C GLU A 35 3.01 -32.74 49.87
N CYS A 36 3.19 -31.75 49.01
CA CYS A 36 4.50 -31.13 48.75
C CYS A 36 4.45 -29.65 49.12
N GLU A 37 5.55 -29.19 49.70
CA GLU A 37 5.77 -27.88 50.30
C GLU A 37 5.34 -26.70 49.41
N SER A 38 4.78 -25.71 50.09
CA SER A 38 4.19 -24.51 49.51
C SER A 38 5.28 -23.57 49.01
N ASP A 39 5.49 -23.50 47.69
CA ASP A 39 6.21 -22.39 47.07
C ASP A 39 5.24 -21.24 46.75
N SER A 40 5.61 -20.02 47.18
CA SER A 40 4.77 -18.81 47.10
C SER A 40 4.55 -18.30 45.66
N THR A 41 5.37 -18.78 44.73
CA THR A 41 5.29 -18.47 43.29
C THR A 41 4.14 -19.21 42.60
N THR A 42 3.84 -20.43 43.03
CA THR A 42 2.77 -21.28 42.51
C THR A 42 1.39 -20.75 42.86
N PHE A 43 1.22 -20.15 44.05
CA PHE A 43 -0.05 -19.56 44.48
C PHE A 43 -0.44 -18.33 43.63
N LYS A 44 0.50 -17.40 43.40
CA LYS A 44 0.27 -16.21 42.56
C LYS A 44 -0.01 -16.55 41.10
N ASN A 45 0.65 -17.59 40.58
CA ASN A 45 0.39 -18.07 39.22
C ASN A 45 -0.97 -18.77 39.11
N ASN A 46 -1.40 -19.49 40.15
CA ASN A 46 -2.71 -20.14 40.18
C ASN A 46 -3.86 -19.12 40.34
N GLU A 47 -3.65 -18.04 41.09
CA GLU A 47 -4.61 -16.92 41.18
C GLU A 47 -4.78 -16.23 39.82
N LYS A 48 -3.68 -15.85 39.15
CA LYS A 48 -3.74 -15.24 37.81
C LYS A 48 -4.39 -16.16 36.77
N PHE A 49 -4.10 -17.46 36.84
CA PHE A 49 -4.68 -18.45 35.95
C PHE A 49 -6.18 -18.65 36.23
N SER A 50 -6.57 -18.77 37.50
CA SER A 50 -7.97 -18.84 37.95
C SER A 50 -8.75 -17.59 37.54
N GLU A 51 -8.16 -16.40 37.71
CA GLU A 51 -8.77 -15.13 37.32
C GLU A 51 -8.98 -15.05 35.80
N ARG A 52 -8.00 -15.51 35.00
CA ARG A 52 -8.11 -15.56 33.53
C ARG A 52 -9.15 -16.58 33.06
N MET A 53 -9.25 -17.74 33.74
CA MET A 53 -10.31 -18.73 33.48
C MET A 53 -11.68 -18.19 33.89
N GLN A 54 -11.81 -17.53 35.03
CA GLN A 54 -13.07 -16.94 35.48
C GLN A 54 -13.55 -15.82 34.54
N ARG A 55 -12.64 -15.00 33.98
CA ARG A 55 -12.98 -14.00 32.95
C ARG A 55 -13.50 -14.64 31.66
N LYS A 56 -12.92 -15.77 31.23
CA LYS A 56 -13.37 -16.52 30.04
C LYS A 56 -14.60 -17.40 30.27
N SER A 57 -14.88 -17.78 31.53
CA SER A 57 -15.91 -18.74 31.93
C SER A 57 -17.23 -18.11 32.37
N ARG A 58 -17.39 -16.78 32.31
CA ARG A 58 -18.69 -16.17 32.66
C ARG A 58 -19.77 -16.57 31.64
N PRO A 59 -21.01 -16.89 32.07
CA PRO A 59 -22.05 -17.48 31.21
C PRO A 59 -22.54 -16.58 30.06
N SER A 60 -22.07 -15.33 30.02
CA SER A 60 -22.28 -14.42 28.92
C SER A 60 -20.94 -13.72 28.68
N HIS A 61 -20.35 -13.97 27.52
CA HIS A 61 -19.06 -13.43 27.07
C HIS A 61 -19.15 -11.92 26.76
N ILE A 62 -19.80 -11.15 27.64
CA ILE A 62 -20.17 -9.74 27.43
C ILE A 62 -18.92 -8.88 27.22
N LEU A 63 -17.82 -9.15 27.93
CA LEU A 63 -16.57 -8.40 27.75
C LEU A 63 -15.94 -8.66 26.37
N GLY A 64 -15.88 -9.91 25.92
CA GLY A 64 -15.39 -10.19 24.57
C GLY A 64 -16.33 -9.70 23.46
N GLU A 65 -17.64 -9.63 23.73
CA GLU A 65 -18.59 -8.97 22.84
C GLU A 65 -18.36 -7.45 22.77
N ILE A 66 -18.05 -6.80 23.90
CA ILE A 66 -17.69 -5.37 23.94
C ILE A 66 -16.40 -5.13 23.16
N ASP A 67 -15.34 -5.91 23.41
CA ASP A 67 -14.05 -5.81 22.71
C ASP A 67 -14.24 -6.02 21.19
N HIS A 68 -15.07 -7.00 20.80
CA HIS A 68 -15.38 -7.27 19.39
C HIS A 68 -16.17 -6.12 18.75
N ARG A 69 -17.12 -5.51 19.46
CA ARG A 69 -17.87 -4.34 18.98
C ARG A 69 -16.96 -3.11 18.83
N GLU A 70 -15.99 -2.93 19.71
CA GLU A 70 -14.99 -1.87 19.57
C GLU A 70 -14.09 -2.10 18.35
N MET A 71 -13.61 -3.33 18.16
CA MET A 71 -12.83 -3.70 16.98
C MET A 71 -13.61 -3.48 15.67
N LEU A 72 -14.89 -3.86 15.63
CA LEU A 72 -15.73 -3.61 14.45
C LEU A 72 -15.91 -2.12 14.16
N LYS A 73 -16.03 -1.28 15.19
CA LYS A 73 -16.09 0.18 14.99
C LYS A 73 -14.80 0.73 14.41
N VAL A 74 -13.64 0.28 14.89
CA VAL A 74 -12.34 0.67 14.34
C VAL A 74 -12.25 0.30 12.86
N LEU A 75 -12.61 -0.93 12.51
CA LEU A 75 -12.61 -1.39 11.10
C LEU A 75 -13.62 -0.64 10.22
N GLU A 76 -14.80 -0.30 10.75
CA GLU A 76 -15.79 0.53 10.03
C GLU A 76 -15.28 1.96 9.81
N GLU A 77 -14.62 2.55 10.81
CA GLU A 77 -14.00 3.86 10.69
C GLU A 77 -12.83 3.85 9.69
N GLU A 78 -11.97 2.82 9.71
CA GLU A 78 -10.89 2.63 8.74
C GLU A 78 -11.45 2.52 7.32
N ARG A 79 -12.46 1.66 7.10
CA ARG A 79 -13.13 1.54 5.81
C ARG A 79 -13.78 2.85 5.35
N GLN A 80 -14.34 3.63 6.28
CA GLN A 80 -14.91 4.95 5.95
C GLN A 80 -13.82 5.94 5.56
N ARG A 81 -12.66 5.93 6.23
CA ARG A 81 -11.50 6.77 5.87
C ARG A 81 -10.97 6.37 4.49
N GLU A 82 -10.82 5.07 4.22
CA GLU A 82 -10.41 4.55 2.91
C GLU A 82 -11.38 4.95 1.79
N ASN A 83 -12.70 4.81 2.01
CA ASN A 83 -13.71 5.23 1.04
C ASN A 83 -13.67 6.74 0.80
N GLN A 84 -13.54 7.55 1.85
CA GLN A 84 -13.41 9.00 1.71
C GLN A 84 -12.13 9.38 0.96
N GLN A 85 -11.01 8.68 1.22
CA GLN A 85 -9.75 8.87 0.52
C GLN A 85 -9.84 8.43 -0.95
N CYS A 86 -10.55 7.36 -1.26
CA CYS A 86 -10.84 6.92 -2.62
C CYS A 86 -11.69 7.96 -3.37
N ASP A 87 -12.69 8.54 -2.70
CA ASP A 87 -13.55 9.58 -3.26
C ASP A 87 -12.79 10.89 -3.48
N THR A 88 -11.84 11.27 -2.62
CA THR A 88 -10.97 12.44 -2.85
C THR A 88 -10.00 12.18 -3.99
N LYS A 89 -9.33 11.02 -4.03
CA LYS A 89 -8.43 10.63 -5.13
C LYS A 89 -9.13 10.65 -6.49
N LYS A 90 -10.37 10.12 -6.58
CA LYS A 90 -11.21 10.16 -7.80
C LYS A 90 -11.67 11.56 -8.20
N LYS A 91 -11.83 12.47 -7.24
CA LYS A 91 -12.15 13.88 -7.50
C LYS A 91 -10.93 14.65 -8.01
N ILE A 92 -9.75 14.33 -7.49
CA ILE A 92 -8.49 14.96 -7.90
C ILE A 92 -8.11 14.45 -9.30
N THR A 93 -8.22 13.14 -9.54
CA THR A 93 -7.81 12.53 -10.82
C THR A 93 -8.76 11.40 -11.27
N GLY A 94 -9.04 11.30 -12.56
CA GLY A 94 -9.68 10.12 -13.18
C GLY A 94 -11.21 10.01 -13.13
N GLY A 95 -11.91 11.00 -12.57
CA GLY A 95 -13.38 11.08 -12.58
C GLY A 95 -14.00 11.63 -13.88
N SER A 96 -13.22 12.31 -14.72
CA SER A 96 -13.74 13.00 -15.91
C SER A 96 -13.95 12.05 -17.09
N VAL A 97 -15.21 11.81 -17.45
CA VAL A 97 -15.57 11.07 -18.68
C VAL A 97 -15.00 11.79 -19.91
N LEU A 98 -15.05 13.14 -19.92
CA LEU A 98 -14.49 13.93 -21.02
C LEU A 98 -12.97 13.74 -21.13
N GLY A 99 -12.26 13.70 -19.99
CA GLY A 99 -10.82 13.41 -19.96
C GLY A 99 -10.51 12.04 -20.56
N LYS A 100 -11.25 11.01 -20.19
CA LYS A 100 -11.10 9.66 -20.76
C LYS A 100 -11.36 9.62 -22.26
N MET A 101 -12.39 10.32 -22.73
CA MET A 101 -12.68 10.41 -24.17
C MET A 101 -11.52 11.05 -24.94
N HIS A 102 -10.96 12.15 -24.42
CA HIS A 102 -9.78 12.77 -25.04
C HIS A 102 -8.56 11.84 -25.05
N LEU A 103 -8.32 11.10 -23.96
CA LEU A 103 -7.21 10.16 -23.92
C LEU A 103 -7.35 9.05 -24.97
N GLU A 104 -8.55 8.48 -25.09
CA GLU A 104 -8.83 7.44 -26.09
C GLU A 104 -8.73 7.97 -27.52
N LEU A 105 -9.14 9.23 -27.77
CA LEU A 105 -8.92 9.86 -29.07
C LEU A 105 -7.42 9.95 -29.41
N ALA A 106 -6.57 10.34 -28.46
CA ALA A 106 -5.12 10.37 -28.66
C ALA A 106 -4.56 8.98 -29.02
N LYS A 107 -4.97 7.93 -28.30
CA LYS A 107 -4.59 6.53 -28.62
C LYS A 107 -5.09 6.10 -29.99
N TYR A 108 -6.29 6.51 -30.40
CA TYR A 108 -6.81 6.18 -31.74
C TYR A 108 -6.05 6.89 -32.86
N HIS A 109 -5.53 8.10 -32.62
CA HIS A 109 -4.59 8.74 -33.53
C HIS A 109 -3.32 7.90 -33.66
N GLU A 110 -2.70 7.50 -32.54
CA GLU A 110 -1.50 6.65 -32.51
C GLU A 110 -1.70 5.33 -33.27
N LEU A 111 -2.89 4.73 -33.16
CA LEU A 111 -3.29 3.51 -33.86
C LEU A 111 -3.66 3.73 -35.35
N ASN A 112 -3.39 4.92 -35.91
CA ASN A 112 -3.68 5.31 -37.29
C ASN A 112 -5.16 5.11 -37.69
N ARG A 113 -6.11 5.21 -36.75
CA ARG A 113 -7.54 4.96 -37.04
C ARG A 113 -8.23 6.06 -37.85
N PHE A 114 -7.66 7.25 -37.86
CA PHE A 114 -8.23 8.43 -38.52
C PHE A 114 -7.57 8.76 -39.87
N VAL A 115 -6.62 7.92 -40.32
CA VAL A 115 -5.78 8.22 -41.48
C VAL A 115 -5.82 7.04 -42.46
N GLU A 116 -5.62 7.32 -43.75
CA GLU A 116 -5.59 6.30 -44.80
C GLU A 116 -4.33 5.42 -44.72
N ASP A 117 -4.39 4.25 -45.37
CA ASP A 117 -3.26 3.32 -45.44
C ASP A 117 -2.01 4.01 -46.05
N ASN A 118 -0.86 3.86 -45.38
CA ASN A 118 0.45 4.43 -45.74
C ASN A 118 0.64 5.93 -45.46
N GLN A 119 -0.20 6.55 -44.64
CA GLN A 119 0.02 7.89 -44.11
C GLN A 119 0.38 7.82 -42.62
N GLU A 120 1.19 8.77 -42.15
CA GLU A 120 1.45 8.93 -40.72
C GLU A 120 0.26 9.63 -40.04
N TYR A 121 0.00 9.27 -38.78
CA TYR A 121 -1.03 9.95 -38.01
C TYR A 121 -0.64 11.40 -37.68
N ASP A 122 -1.66 12.24 -37.51
CA ASP A 122 -1.47 13.62 -37.07
C ASP A 122 -1.05 13.67 -35.60
N ARG A 123 0.27 13.81 -35.38
CA ARG A 123 0.89 13.93 -34.05
C ARG A 123 0.44 15.18 -33.29
N GLU A 124 0.17 16.29 -33.98
CA GLU A 124 -0.27 17.52 -33.31
C GLU A 124 -1.70 17.38 -32.79
N ALA A 125 -2.59 16.76 -33.57
CA ALA A 125 -3.94 16.44 -33.12
C ALA A 125 -3.95 15.44 -31.95
N ALA A 126 -3.08 14.42 -32.02
CA ALA A 126 -2.93 13.45 -30.93
C ALA A 126 -2.46 14.13 -29.63
N LEU A 127 -1.43 14.97 -29.71
CA LEU A 127 -0.90 15.73 -28.57
C LEU A 127 -1.94 16.69 -28.00
N TYR A 128 -2.71 17.38 -28.85
CA TYR A 128 -3.81 18.24 -28.41
C TYR A 128 -4.83 17.48 -27.55
N HIS A 129 -5.15 16.24 -27.93
CA HIS A 129 -6.04 15.40 -27.16
C HIS A 129 -5.43 14.94 -25.82
N VAL A 130 -4.14 14.65 -25.76
CA VAL A 130 -3.44 14.41 -24.47
C VAL A 130 -3.51 15.64 -23.58
N GLU A 131 -3.22 16.85 -24.10
CA GLU A 131 -3.31 18.10 -23.34
C GLU A 131 -4.73 18.36 -22.83
N ALA A 132 -5.75 18.16 -23.68
CA ALA A 132 -7.15 18.34 -23.30
C ALA A 132 -7.56 17.33 -22.22
N SER A 133 -7.07 16.10 -22.31
CA SER A 133 -7.31 15.05 -21.31
C SER A 133 -6.66 15.39 -19.96
N ALA A 134 -5.41 15.86 -19.96
CA ALA A 134 -4.71 16.29 -18.75
C ALA A 134 -5.42 17.49 -18.08
N ARG A 135 -5.88 18.48 -18.85
CA ARG A 135 -6.68 19.60 -18.34
C ARG A 135 -8.03 19.16 -17.75
N CYS A 136 -8.55 18.02 -18.18
CA CYS A 136 -9.75 17.40 -17.62
C CYS A 136 -9.47 16.58 -16.34
N GLY A 137 -8.22 16.52 -15.88
CA GLY A 137 -7.82 15.79 -14.68
C GLY A 137 -7.71 14.27 -14.89
N ASP A 138 -7.48 13.80 -16.11
CA ASP A 138 -7.17 12.39 -16.33
C ASP A 138 -5.74 12.07 -15.86
N LEU A 139 -5.58 11.11 -14.94
CA LEU A 139 -4.31 10.78 -14.31
C LEU A 139 -3.26 10.32 -15.34
N GLN A 140 -3.65 9.43 -16.24
CA GLN A 140 -2.75 8.86 -17.23
C GLN A 140 -2.28 9.93 -18.22
N ALA A 141 -3.17 10.84 -18.62
CA ALA A 141 -2.81 11.97 -19.46
C ALA A 141 -1.87 12.96 -18.76
N MET A 142 -2.13 13.29 -17.49
CA MET A 142 -1.25 14.17 -16.70
C MET A 142 0.16 13.60 -16.57
N LEU A 143 0.27 12.30 -16.29
CA LEU A 143 1.57 11.60 -16.20
C LEU A 143 2.29 11.59 -17.55
N THR A 144 1.58 11.32 -18.64
CA THR A 144 2.14 11.34 -20.00
C THR A 144 2.67 12.73 -20.34
N LEU A 145 1.89 13.77 -20.07
CA LEU A 145 2.27 15.15 -20.36
C LEU A 145 3.42 15.63 -19.48
N ALA A 146 3.44 15.24 -18.20
CA ALA A 146 4.56 15.49 -17.30
C ALA A 146 5.85 14.87 -17.84
N ARG A 147 5.82 13.59 -18.23
CA ARG A 147 6.97 12.88 -18.82
C ARG A 147 7.43 13.54 -20.11
N LEU A 148 6.50 13.94 -20.99
CA LEU A 148 6.81 14.68 -22.22
C LEU A 148 7.59 15.98 -21.95
N HIS A 149 7.10 16.82 -21.03
CA HIS A 149 7.78 18.08 -20.68
C HIS A 149 9.12 17.87 -19.95
N LEU A 150 9.29 16.74 -19.27
CA LEU A 150 10.53 16.33 -18.63
C LEU A 150 11.49 15.57 -19.56
N SER A 151 11.10 15.36 -20.82
CA SER A 151 11.82 14.54 -21.80
C SER A 151 12.13 13.12 -21.29
N LEU A 152 11.17 12.52 -20.58
CA LEU A 152 11.23 11.15 -20.06
C LEU A 152 10.45 10.19 -20.96
N PRO A 153 10.82 8.89 -20.99
CA PRO A 153 10.04 7.87 -21.69
C PRO A 153 8.60 7.80 -21.19
N HIS A 154 7.66 7.59 -22.11
CA HIS A 154 6.23 7.57 -21.84
C HIS A 154 5.51 6.59 -22.78
N ASP A 155 4.31 6.15 -22.36
CA ASP A 155 3.62 5.01 -22.98
C ASP A 155 2.65 5.41 -24.10
N ILE A 156 2.18 6.67 -24.10
CA ILE A 156 1.21 7.19 -25.06
C ILE A 156 1.90 8.19 -25.96
N LEU A 157 1.85 7.95 -27.27
CA LEU A 157 2.60 8.71 -28.28
C LEU A 157 4.13 8.60 -28.14
N PRO A 158 4.73 7.41 -27.93
CA PRO A 158 6.16 7.26 -27.63
C PRO A 158 7.11 7.82 -28.70
N ASP A 159 6.63 8.05 -29.93
CA ASP A 159 7.36 8.69 -31.04
C ASP A 159 7.30 10.23 -31.02
N VAL A 160 6.57 10.84 -30.08
CA VAL A 160 6.43 12.29 -29.95
C VAL A 160 7.40 12.82 -28.89
N GLU A 161 8.23 13.78 -29.32
CA GLU A 161 9.12 14.56 -28.47
C GLU A 161 8.76 16.05 -28.56
N LEU A 162 8.75 16.75 -27.42
CA LEU A 162 8.53 18.19 -27.38
C LEU A 162 9.85 18.93 -27.65
N PRO A 163 9.84 20.00 -28.47
CA PRO A 163 10.99 20.88 -28.57
C PRO A 163 11.21 21.61 -27.24
N GLU A 164 12.46 21.90 -26.87
CA GLU A 164 12.82 22.57 -25.60
C GLU A 164 12.01 23.84 -25.32
N SER A 165 11.63 24.59 -26.37
CA SER A 165 10.81 25.79 -26.25
C SER A 165 9.38 25.57 -25.77
N ARG A 166 8.85 24.34 -25.91
CA ARG A 166 7.52 23.93 -25.42
C ARG A 166 7.62 23.17 -24.09
N CYS A 167 8.82 22.86 -23.60
CA CYS A 167 9.00 22.22 -22.30
C CYS A 167 8.73 23.23 -21.19
N ASP A 168 7.77 22.93 -20.32
CA ASP A 168 7.45 23.73 -19.14
C ASP A 168 7.63 22.86 -17.90
N LEU A 169 8.76 23.07 -17.21
CA LEU A 169 9.11 22.32 -16.01
C LEU A 169 8.16 22.60 -14.85
N GLY A 170 7.60 23.82 -14.77
CA GLY A 170 6.63 24.18 -13.73
C GLY A 170 5.34 23.41 -13.89
N LEU A 171 4.79 23.45 -15.11
CA LEU A 171 3.58 22.69 -15.46
C LEU A 171 3.79 21.18 -15.27
N ALA A 172 4.92 20.65 -15.73
CA ALA A 172 5.24 19.24 -15.59
C ALA A 172 5.27 18.82 -14.11
N PHE A 173 5.95 19.61 -13.27
CA PHE A 173 6.08 19.29 -11.86
C PHE A 173 4.75 19.44 -11.10
N ASP A 174 3.87 20.35 -11.51
CA ASP A 174 2.51 20.46 -10.95
C ASP A 174 1.64 19.25 -11.28
N PHE A 175 1.75 18.71 -12.50
CA PHE A 175 1.10 17.44 -12.84
C PHE A 175 1.67 16.28 -12.03
N VAL A 176 2.99 16.22 -11.81
CA VAL A 176 3.59 15.22 -10.94
C VAL A 176 3.00 15.33 -9.53
N LEU A 177 2.97 16.53 -8.92
CA LEU A 177 2.42 16.66 -7.56
C LEU A 177 0.95 16.25 -7.48
N THR A 178 0.14 16.63 -8.47
CA THR A 178 -1.28 16.24 -8.53
C THR A 178 -1.42 14.72 -8.64
N ALA A 179 -0.58 14.07 -9.45
CA ALA A 179 -0.54 12.62 -9.56
C ALA A 179 -0.04 11.95 -8.28
N SER A 180 0.94 12.54 -7.58
CA SER A 180 1.42 12.05 -6.29
C SER A 180 0.32 12.08 -5.22
N GLU A 181 -0.46 13.15 -5.17
CA GLU A 181 -1.63 13.28 -4.29
C GLU A 181 -2.73 12.27 -4.63
N ALA A 182 -2.84 11.89 -5.91
CA ALA A 182 -3.72 10.80 -6.35
C ALA A 182 -3.24 9.42 -5.89
N GLY A 183 -1.99 9.30 -5.46
CA GLY A 183 -1.35 8.03 -5.09
C GLY A 183 -0.67 7.33 -6.25
N ASP A 184 -0.35 8.01 -7.35
CA ASP A 184 0.50 7.43 -8.39
C ASP A 184 1.93 7.28 -7.86
N ARG A 185 2.39 6.03 -7.76
CA ARG A 185 3.69 5.70 -7.17
C ARG A 185 4.85 6.35 -7.92
N TRP A 186 4.86 6.32 -9.24
CA TRP A 186 5.94 6.89 -10.04
C TRP A 186 6.05 8.39 -9.77
N ALA A 187 4.93 9.09 -9.73
CA ALA A 187 4.88 10.51 -9.43
C ALA A 187 5.37 10.82 -8.02
N MET A 188 4.98 10.02 -7.02
CA MET A 188 5.43 10.18 -5.63
C MET A 188 6.96 10.02 -5.51
N VAL A 189 7.51 8.99 -6.15
CA VAL A 189 8.98 8.77 -6.17
C VAL A 189 9.68 9.91 -6.90
N TYR A 190 9.15 10.35 -8.04
CA TYR A 190 9.73 11.46 -8.79
C TYR A 190 9.72 12.76 -7.96
N ALA A 191 8.58 13.09 -7.34
CA ALA A 191 8.46 14.25 -6.47
C ALA A 191 9.42 14.17 -5.28
N ALA A 192 9.56 13.00 -4.64
CA ALA A 192 10.50 12.79 -3.55
C ALA A 192 11.95 13.06 -3.98
N ARG A 193 12.38 12.47 -5.11
CA ARG A 193 13.72 12.65 -5.68
C ARG A 193 13.99 14.10 -6.10
N ALA A 194 12.99 14.78 -6.63
CA ALA A 194 13.10 16.18 -7.01
C ALA A 194 13.33 17.08 -5.79
N PHE A 195 12.57 16.87 -4.70
CA PHE A 195 12.79 17.60 -3.45
C PHE A 195 14.09 17.20 -2.72
N ASP A 196 14.55 15.97 -2.89
CA ASP A 196 15.80 15.47 -2.34
C ASP A 196 17.02 16.10 -3.03
N THR A 197 17.14 15.89 -4.34
CA THR A 197 18.32 16.27 -5.14
C THR A 197 18.26 17.69 -5.69
N GLY A 198 17.07 18.28 -5.78
CA GLY A 198 16.82 19.53 -6.50
C GLY A 198 16.69 19.37 -8.02
N TYR A 199 16.94 18.18 -8.57
CA TYR A 199 16.83 17.93 -10.00
C TYR A 199 15.37 17.79 -10.43
N GLY A 200 14.98 18.44 -11.52
CA GLY A 200 13.61 18.40 -12.02
C GLY A 200 12.63 19.28 -11.22
N LEU A 201 13.13 20.11 -10.29
CA LEU A 201 12.34 21.18 -9.69
C LEU A 201 12.29 22.40 -10.61
N PRO A 202 11.14 23.09 -10.69
CA PRO A 202 11.05 24.35 -11.39
C PRO A 202 11.84 25.45 -10.67
N ALA A 203 12.24 26.50 -11.40
CA ALA A 203 13.16 27.53 -10.91
C ALA A 203 12.64 28.35 -9.71
N ASP A 204 11.34 28.31 -9.45
CA ASP A 204 10.68 28.93 -8.29
C ASP A 204 10.73 28.06 -7.03
N ARG A 205 11.16 26.80 -7.12
CA ARG A 205 11.21 25.83 -6.02
C ARG A 205 12.63 25.41 -5.72
N ASN A 206 12.87 25.12 -4.44
CA ASN A 206 14.15 24.64 -3.92
C ASN A 206 13.97 23.26 -3.27
N SER A 207 15.08 22.53 -3.13
CA SER A 207 15.12 21.28 -2.38
C SER A 207 14.56 21.45 -0.97
N ASP A 208 13.72 20.51 -0.55
CA ASP A 208 12.99 20.53 0.72
C ASP A 208 12.91 19.10 1.25
N TRP A 209 13.84 18.75 2.12
CA TRP A 209 13.99 17.39 2.62
C TRP A 209 12.81 16.95 3.48
N SER A 210 12.14 17.89 4.14
CA SER A 210 10.91 17.62 4.88
C SER A 210 9.77 17.16 3.95
N LYS A 211 9.69 17.71 2.73
CA LYS A 211 8.73 17.24 1.72
C LYS A 211 9.18 15.92 1.08
N ALA A 212 10.47 15.78 0.79
CA ALA A 212 11.00 14.55 0.21
C ALA A 212 10.73 13.33 1.10
N VAL A 213 11.01 13.43 2.40
CA VAL A 213 10.76 12.36 3.37
C VAL A 213 9.28 11.98 3.42
N LYS A 214 8.37 12.96 3.42
CA LYS A 214 6.92 12.70 3.39
C LYS A 214 6.50 11.88 2.17
N TRP A 215 7.01 12.23 0.99
CA TRP A 215 6.70 11.47 -0.22
C TRP A 215 7.33 10.08 -0.20
N TYR A 216 8.58 9.94 0.25
CA TYR A 216 9.21 8.62 0.43
C TYR A 216 8.44 7.73 1.42
N ASP A 217 8.00 8.26 2.56
CA ASP A 217 7.19 7.52 3.53
C ASP A 217 5.86 7.10 2.89
N SER A 218 5.26 7.98 2.10
CA SER A 218 4.01 7.69 1.42
C SER A 218 4.18 6.58 0.36
N VAL A 219 5.29 6.55 -0.38
CA VAL A 219 5.63 5.45 -1.31
C VAL A 219 5.82 4.12 -0.60
N VAL A 220 6.55 4.11 0.52
CA VAL A 220 6.81 2.90 1.31
C VAL A 220 5.54 2.38 1.97
N THR A 221 4.63 3.28 2.36
CA THR A 221 3.34 2.91 2.98
C THR A 221 2.34 2.40 1.94
N HIS A 222 2.29 3.02 0.76
CA HIS A 222 1.39 2.66 -0.34
C HIS A 222 2.02 1.65 -1.31
N ILE A 223 2.80 0.70 -0.78
CA ILE A 223 3.14 -0.48 -1.57
C ILE A 223 1.86 -1.28 -1.67
N ASP A 224 1.13 -1.06 -2.77
CA ASP A 224 0.01 -1.91 -3.16
C ASP A 224 0.60 -3.29 -3.43
N VAL A 225 0.55 -4.14 -2.41
CA VAL A 225 0.73 -5.57 -2.58
C VAL A 225 -0.58 -6.03 -3.19
N ASP A 226 -0.60 -6.21 -4.51
CA ASP A 226 -1.77 -6.73 -5.21
C ASP A 226 -2.26 -7.99 -4.48
N GLU A 227 -3.58 -8.24 -4.50
CA GLU A 227 -4.23 -9.36 -3.79
C GLU A 227 -3.64 -10.74 -4.19
N ASP A 228 -2.94 -10.80 -5.33
CA ASP A 228 -2.23 -11.96 -5.88
C ASP A 228 -0.70 -11.99 -5.56
N GLY A 229 -0.14 -10.96 -4.91
CA GLY A 229 1.25 -10.93 -4.41
C GLY A 229 2.37 -10.92 -5.47
N ASP A 230 2.03 -10.90 -6.76
CA ASP A 230 2.97 -11.19 -7.86
C ASP A 230 3.51 -9.97 -8.62
N TYR A 231 2.97 -8.76 -8.41
CA TYR A 231 3.49 -7.54 -9.04
C TYR A 231 4.13 -6.61 -8.00
N ASP A 232 5.45 -6.73 -7.88
CA ASP A 232 6.24 -5.79 -7.10
C ASP A 232 6.42 -4.49 -7.89
N SER A 233 5.51 -3.53 -7.68
CA SER A 233 5.65 -2.16 -8.17
C SER A 233 6.95 -1.47 -7.67
N THR A 234 7.73 -2.11 -6.79
CA THR A 234 9.00 -1.61 -6.22
C THR A 234 10.25 -2.03 -7.00
N MET A 235 10.16 -2.77 -8.11
CA MET A 235 11.33 -3.32 -8.81
C MET A 235 12.43 -2.29 -9.14
N ASP A 236 12.05 -1.09 -9.63
CA ASP A 236 13.00 -0.02 -9.94
C ASP A 236 13.38 0.85 -8.72
N ASP A 237 12.50 0.88 -7.72
CA ASP A 237 12.60 1.73 -6.54
C ASP A 237 12.25 0.94 -5.27
N PRO A 238 13.14 0.04 -4.82
CA PRO A 238 12.86 -0.87 -3.72
C PRO A 238 12.74 -0.14 -2.39
N ALA A 239 11.81 -0.57 -1.54
CA ALA A 239 11.52 0.10 -0.27
C ALA A 239 12.76 0.30 0.61
N TYR A 240 13.63 -0.73 0.73
CA TYR A 240 14.86 -0.65 1.53
C TYR A 240 15.84 0.42 1.03
N VAL A 241 15.84 0.77 -0.26
CA VAL A 241 16.68 1.86 -0.79
C VAL A 241 16.10 3.22 -0.42
N LEU A 242 14.78 3.36 -0.56
CA LEU A 242 14.08 4.61 -0.23
C LEU A 242 14.19 4.94 1.26
N VAL A 243 13.96 3.95 2.12
CA VAL A 243 14.08 4.11 3.58
C VAL A 243 15.53 4.44 3.98
N ALA A 244 16.52 3.75 3.41
CA ALA A 244 17.92 4.08 3.67
C ALA A 244 18.28 5.50 3.22
N ARG A 245 17.69 6.00 2.12
CA ARG A 245 17.88 7.40 1.70
C ARG A 245 17.29 8.36 2.72
N GLN A 246 16.08 8.10 3.25
CA GLN A 246 15.50 8.92 4.33
C GLN A 246 16.39 8.94 5.57
N ALA A 247 16.98 7.81 5.95
CA ALA A 247 17.90 7.73 7.09
C ALA A 247 19.10 8.67 6.92
N VAL A 248 19.70 8.71 5.73
CA VAL A 248 20.78 9.67 5.40
C VAL A 248 20.30 11.12 5.55
N MET A 249 19.10 11.45 5.09
CA MET A 249 18.55 12.82 5.21
C MET A 249 18.39 13.26 6.66
N TYR A 250 17.94 12.35 7.54
CA TYR A 250 17.86 12.61 8.98
C TYR A 250 19.23 12.68 9.65
N LEU A 251 20.21 11.90 9.21
CA LEU A 251 21.56 11.90 9.78
C LEU A 251 22.33 13.18 9.44
N ASP A 252 22.19 13.66 8.21
CA ASP A 252 22.85 14.88 7.74
C ASP A 252 22.12 16.13 8.23
N GLY A 253 20.78 16.14 8.10
CA GLY A 253 19.96 17.35 8.24
C GLY A 253 20.26 18.40 7.16
N GLY A 254 19.36 19.37 7.00
CA GLY A 254 19.47 20.40 5.96
C GLY A 254 18.20 20.53 5.12
N HIS A 255 18.17 21.53 4.23
CA HIS A 255 17.04 21.78 3.32
C HIS A 255 15.67 21.76 4.01
N GLY A 256 15.57 22.37 5.19
CA GLY A 256 14.33 22.43 5.97
C GLY A 256 14.02 21.20 6.83
N LEU A 257 14.90 20.19 6.87
CA LEU A 257 14.84 19.04 7.77
C LEU A 257 15.88 19.20 8.89
N GLN A 258 15.48 18.94 10.13
CA GLN A 258 16.42 18.95 11.26
C GLN A 258 17.18 17.63 11.32
N LYS A 259 18.47 17.71 11.69
CA LYS A 259 19.26 16.53 11.96
C LYS A 259 18.68 15.80 13.17
N ASP A 260 18.37 14.52 12.99
CA ASP A 260 17.85 13.63 14.04
C ASP A 260 18.49 12.24 13.90
N PRO A 261 19.62 12.01 14.59
CA PRO A 261 20.34 10.75 14.52
C PRO A 261 19.55 9.56 15.06
N THR A 262 18.61 9.79 16.00
CA THR A 262 17.73 8.75 16.54
C THR A 262 16.83 8.20 15.44
N THR A 263 16.09 9.09 14.78
CA THR A 263 15.20 8.72 13.66
C THR A 263 16.01 8.13 12.49
N ALA A 264 17.22 8.64 12.23
CA ALA A 264 18.11 8.07 11.22
C ALA A 264 18.48 6.61 11.52
N ALA A 265 18.86 6.31 12.77
CA ALA A 265 19.24 4.97 13.19
C ALA A 265 18.07 3.98 13.05
N GLU A 266 16.89 4.35 13.55
CA GLU A 266 15.65 3.56 13.40
C GLU A 266 15.32 3.28 11.92
N LYS A 267 15.46 4.29 11.04
CA LYS A 267 15.24 4.13 9.60
C LYS A 267 16.30 3.21 8.96
N PHE A 268 17.57 3.26 9.37
CA PHE A 268 18.59 2.34 8.87
C PHE A 268 18.34 0.90 9.31
N GLU A 269 17.92 0.67 10.55
CA GLU A 269 17.53 -0.67 11.02
C GLU A 269 16.35 -1.20 10.21
N TYR A 270 15.31 -0.38 10.02
CA TYR A 270 14.16 -0.75 9.23
C TYR A 270 14.52 -1.05 7.76
N ALA A 271 15.41 -0.24 7.16
CA ALA A 271 15.93 -0.52 5.83
C ALA A 271 16.72 -1.84 5.77
N ALA A 272 17.45 -2.19 6.84
CA ALA A 272 18.20 -3.44 6.94
C ALA A 272 17.27 -4.65 7.04
N GLU A 273 16.18 -4.54 7.79
CA GLU A 273 15.12 -5.56 7.88
C GLU A 273 14.48 -5.80 6.51
N LEU A 274 14.01 -4.74 5.84
CA LEU A 274 13.44 -4.80 4.49
C LEU A 274 14.43 -5.40 3.48
N ALA A 275 15.72 -5.06 3.58
CA ALA A 275 16.76 -5.64 2.73
C ALA A 275 16.98 -7.12 3.04
N THR A 276 16.86 -7.56 4.30
CA THR A 276 16.97 -8.97 4.71
C THR A 276 15.81 -9.78 4.17
N GLU A 277 14.58 -9.24 4.28
CA GLU A 277 13.35 -9.82 3.72
C GLU A 277 13.46 -9.98 2.20
N ALA A 278 14.01 -8.98 1.51
CA ALA A 278 14.30 -9.03 0.07
C ALA A 278 15.54 -9.89 -0.29
N MET A 279 16.09 -10.66 0.66
CA MET A 279 17.28 -11.51 0.50
C MET A 279 18.55 -10.77 0.04
N LYS A 280 18.66 -9.48 0.36
CA LYS A 280 19.82 -8.62 0.09
C LYS A 280 20.77 -8.53 1.30
N GLY A 281 21.22 -9.68 1.81
CA GLY A 281 22.01 -9.76 3.05
C GLY A 281 23.25 -8.86 3.13
N LYS A 282 23.98 -8.67 2.02
CA LYS A 282 25.14 -7.74 1.99
C LYS A 282 24.73 -6.29 2.23
N LEU A 283 23.57 -5.89 1.70
CA LEU A 283 23.04 -4.54 1.86
C LEU A 283 22.44 -4.36 3.25
N ALA A 284 21.77 -5.39 3.77
CA ALA A 284 21.30 -5.41 5.15
C ALA A 284 22.44 -5.22 6.17
N SER A 285 23.54 -5.96 6.03
CA SER A 285 24.71 -5.78 6.90
C SER A 285 25.30 -4.36 6.81
N LYS A 286 25.26 -3.74 5.63
CA LYS A 286 25.69 -2.34 5.46
C LYS A 286 24.77 -1.39 6.24
N TYR A 287 23.45 -1.56 6.12
CA TYR A 287 22.50 -0.68 6.81
C TYR A 287 22.52 -0.87 8.33
N TYR A 288 22.68 -2.10 8.84
CA TYR A 288 22.89 -2.31 10.28
C TYR A 288 24.16 -1.60 10.77
N MET A 289 25.26 -1.65 10.03
CA MET A 289 26.47 -0.91 10.39
C MET A 289 26.24 0.61 10.42
N GLN A 290 25.49 1.15 9.45
CA GLN A 290 25.14 2.58 9.42
C GLN A 290 24.18 2.97 10.54
N ALA A 291 23.30 2.06 10.98
CA ALA A 291 22.44 2.26 12.15
C ALA A 291 23.27 2.38 13.42
N GLU A 292 24.25 1.49 13.65
CA GLU A 292 25.17 1.57 14.80
C GLU A 292 25.99 2.87 14.80
N GLU A 293 26.46 3.32 13.62
CA GLU A 293 27.14 4.62 13.48
C GLU A 293 26.22 5.80 13.82
N ALA A 294 24.94 5.72 13.47
CA ALA A 294 23.95 6.74 13.80
C ALA A 294 23.60 6.73 15.29
N TRP A 295 23.45 5.55 15.91
CA TRP A 295 23.27 5.40 17.36
C TRP A 295 24.45 5.96 18.15
N GLY A 296 25.68 5.75 17.68
CA GLY A 296 26.87 6.35 18.29
C GLY A 296 26.81 7.88 18.35
N GLN A 297 26.20 8.53 17.35
CA GLN A 297 26.01 10.00 17.35
C GLN A 297 24.89 10.49 18.28
N VAL A 298 24.04 9.61 18.80
CA VAL A 298 23.03 9.95 19.82
C VAL A 298 23.65 9.99 21.22
N GLU A 299 24.69 9.19 21.45
CA GLU A 299 25.37 9.08 22.74
C GLU A 299 26.38 10.22 23.01
N ASP A 300 26.81 10.93 21.96
CA ASP A 300 27.75 12.07 21.98
C ASP A 300 27.04 13.44 22.18
#